data_AF-A0A1I7L269-F1
#
_entry.id   AF-A0A1I7L269-F1
#
_cell.length_a   1.000
_cell.length_b   1.000
_cell.length_c   1.000
_cell.angle_alpha   90.00
_cell.angle_beta   90.00
_cell.angle_gamma   90.00
#
_symmetry.space_group_name_H-M   'P 1'
#
loop_
_entity.id
_entity.type
_entity.pdbx_description
1 polymer ?
#
loop_
_entity_poly.entity_id
_entity_poly.type
_entity_poly.pdbx_seq_one_letter_code
_entity_poly.pdbx_strand_id
1 'polypeptide(L)'
;MSHKLNIKKRIFILSIIGVCAVGSVLAALLTVNRGQTAIAAPASTEAQKHAEPVYTTPQTKLPQAVSDHLSSYQSRLKTVSSLPLTQANDAAGKPRSIEGDNVLFINPSLGYAVKQFTQVWPQLTKKPVVVWTNTTPELAKKEWAALGYHGDPLPDAVNLYSTASIPVPDAYHRDGKAWTEMPGILRDSETDKWQHFFK
;
A
#
# COMPACT_ATOMS: atom_id res chain seq x y z
N MET A 1 38.87 -52.28 -12.00
CA MET A 1 37.46 -51.90 -11.76
C MET A 1 37.31 -50.42 -12.11
N SER A 2 36.38 -49.91 -12.90
CA SER A 2 35.46 -50.43 -13.91
C SER A 2 34.94 -49.18 -14.63
N HIS A 3 34.83 -49.25 -15.94
CA HIS A 3 34.42 -48.16 -16.83
C HIS A 3 32.94 -47.74 -16.69
N LYS A 4 32.65 -46.58 -17.30
CA LYS A 4 31.46 -46.20 -18.11
C LYS A 4 30.42 -45.25 -17.50
N LEU A 5 30.59 -43.98 -17.84
CA LEU A 5 29.70 -43.13 -18.67
C LEU A 5 28.28 -43.67 -18.90
N ASN A 6 27.26 -42.93 -18.46
CA ASN A 6 25.86 -43.19 -18.81
C ASN A 6 25.33 -42.08 -19.74
N ILE A 7 25.13 -42.46 -21.00
CA ILE A 7 24.51 -41.69 -22.07
C ILE A 7 23.04 -42.13 -22.14
N LYS A 8 22.10 -41.17 -22.06
CA LYS A 8 20.77 -41.34 -22.66
C LYS A 8 20.45 -40.18 -23.60
N LYS A 9 20.66 -40.45 -24.89
CA LYS A 9 20.01 -39.80 -26.04
C LYS A 9 18.82 -40.66 -26.46
N ARG A 10 17.69 -40.03 -26.84
CA ARG A 10 16.74 -40.42 -27.92
C ARG A 10 15.72 -39.28 -28.06
N ILE A 11 15.85 -38.40 -29.07
CA ILE A 11 15.24 -38.41 -30.42
C ILE A 11 13.75 -37.97 -30.35
N PHE A 12 13.40 -36.72 -30.69
CA PHE A 12 13.12 -36.10 -32.02
C PHE A 12 11.90 -36.68 -32.76
N ILE A 13 10.82 -35.88 -32.89
CA ILE A 13 9.96 -35.80 -34.09
C ILE A 13 9.56 -34.33 -34.31
N LEU A 14 9.96 -33.79 -35.47
CA LEU A 14 9.40 -32.61 -36.14
C LEU A 14 8.06 -32.95 -36.79
N SER A 15 7.16 -31.97 -36.90
CA SER A 15 6.47 -31.57 -38.15
C SER A 15 5.76 -30.23 -37.90
N ILE A 16 6.02 -29.08 -38.54
CA ILE A 16 6.12 -28.67 -39.97
C ILE A 16 4.77 -28.14 -40.52
N ILE A 17 4.75 -26.82 -40.81
CA ILE A 17 4.08 -26.08 -41.92
C ILE A 17 2.52 -26.00 -41.89
N GLY A 18 1.83 -24.93 -42.30
CA GLY A 18 2.13 -23.69 -43.04
C GLY A 18 0.98 -22.67 -42.86
N VAL A 19 1.24 -21.35 -42.92
CA VAL A 19 1.34 -20.45 -44.10
C VAL A 19 0.01 -20.21 -44.85
N CYS A 20 -0.49 -18.98 -44.68
CA CYS A 20 -1.14 -18.03 -45.59
C CYS A 20 -2.15 -18.49 -46.67
N ALA A 21 -3.33 -17.83 -46.70
CA ALA A 21 -3.77 -16.94 -47.80
C ALA A 21 -5.15 -16.33 -47.47
N VAL A 22 -5.28 -15.00 -47.39
CA VAL A 22 -5.78 -14.07 -48.42
C VAL A 22 -7.23 -14.34 -48.86
N GLY A 23 -8.10 -13.37 -48.57
CA GLY A 23 -9.46 -13.29 -49.10
C GLY A 23 -10.02 -11.88 -48.95
N SER A 24 -9.69 -11.00 -49.91
CA SER A 24 -10.36 -9.72 -50.11
C SER A 24 -11.79 -9.95 -50.60
N VAL A 25 -12.77 -9.26 -50.02
CA VAL A 25 -14.05 -8.98 -50.69
C VAL A 25 -14.36 -7.49 -50.58
N LEU A 26 -14.58 -6.94 -51.77
CA LEU A 26 -14.99 -5.61 -52.16
C LEU A 26 -16.49 -5.40 -51.88
N ALA A 27 -16.89 -4.25 -51.34
CA ALA A 27 -18.10 -3.52 -51.75
C ALA A 27 -18.20 -2.16 -51.04
N ALA A 28 -18.25 -1.10 -51.84
CA ALA A 28 -18.63 0.24 -51.44
C ALA A 28 -20.15 0.31 -51.16
N LEU A 29 -20.58 1.23 -50.30
CA LEU A 29 -21.76 2.07 -50.55
C LEU A 29 -21.75 3.30 -49.64
N LEU A 30 -21.87 4.47 -50.26
CA LEU A 30 -22.22 5.73 -49.62
C LEU A 30 -23.65 5.66 -49.09
N THR A 31 -23.84 5.98 -47.80
CA THR A 31 -25.10 6.55 -47.31
C THR A 31 -24.79 7.62 -46.26
N VAL A 32 -25.01 8.87 -46.65
CA VAL A 32 -25.24 9.98 -45.72
C VAL A 32 -26.53 9.68 -44.98
N ASN A 33 -26.49 9.58 -43.65
CA ASN A 33 -27.68 9.80 -42.84
C ASN A 33 -27.33 10.50 -41.54
N ARG A 34 -28.07 11.57 -41.25
CA ARG A 34 -27.97 12.41 -40.06
C ARG A 34 -28.54 11.65 -38.86
N GLY A 35 -27.89 11.81 -37.71
CA GLY A 35 -28.51 11.71 -36.39
C GLY A 35 -28.65 10.30 -35.83
N GLN A 36 -27.66 9.87 -35.04
CA GLN A 36 -27.88 9.05 -33.86
C GLN A 36 -26.63 9.08 -32.96
N THR A 37 -26.83 9.60 -31.75
CA THR A 37 -25.93 9.46 -30.61
C THR A 37 -25.66 7.98 -30.34
N ALA A 38 -24.41 7.56 -30.50
CA ALA A 38 -23.89 6.33 -29.95
C ALA A 38 -22.55 6.64 -29.28
N ILE A 39 -22.56 6.49 -27.96
CA ILE A 39 -21.44 6.65 -27.05
C ILE A 39 -20.44 5.54 -27.41
N ALA A 40 -19.33 5.89 -28.06
CA ALA A 40 -18.23 4.97 -28.29
C ALA A 40 -17.25 5.05 -27.11
N ALA A 41 -16.89 3.87 -26.62
CA ALA A 41 -16.26 3.56 -25.35
C ALA A 41 -14.92 4.29 -25.07
N PRO A 42 -14.61 4.64 -23.81
CA PRO A 42 -13.24 4.83 -23.39
C PRO A 42 -12.58 3.45 -23.23
N ALA A 43 -11.80 3.03 -24.22
CA ALA A 43 -10.88 1.92 -24.07
C ALA A 43 -9.46 2.45 -24.26
N SER A 44 -8.78 2.72 -23.14
CA SER A 44 -7.57 2.01 -22.76
C SER A 44 -6.97 2.65 -21.51
N THR A 45 -7.02 1.84 -20.46
CA THR A 45 -6.29 1.93 -19.20
C THR A 45 -4.88 2.47 -19.37
N GLU A 46 -4.69 3.77 -19.10
CA GLU A 46 -3.41 4.24 -18.60
C GLU A 46 -3.19 3.51 -17.27
N ALA A 47 -2.27 2.55 -17.27
CA ALA A 47 -1.72 2.05 -16.02
C ALA A 47 -1.23 3.28 -15.26
N GLN A 48 -1.90 3.64 -14.16
CA GLN A 48 -1.46 4.72 -13.29
C GLN A 48 -0.02 4.41 -12.89
N LYS A 49 0.92 5.08 -13.56
CA LYS A 49 2.32 5.11 -13.16
C LYS A 49 2.29 5.71 -11.76
N HIS A 50 2.40 4.88 -10.73
CA HIS A 50 2.46 5.33 -9.34
C HIS A 50 3.52 6.43 -9.29
N ALA A 51 3.09 7.65 -8.95
CA ALA A 51 3.99 8.78 -8.89
C ALA A 51 5.11 8.44 -7.89
N GLU A 52 6.34 8.76 -8.26
CA GLU A 52 7.44 8.63 -7.31
C GLU A 52 7.15 9.49 -6.08
N PRO A 53 7.40 8.98 -4.87
CA PRO A 53 7.17 9.77 -3.66
C PRO A 53 8.03 11.02 -3.73
N VAL A 54 7.42 12.16 -3.40
CA VAL A 54 8.11 13.46 -3.34
C VAL A 54 7.99 14.02 -1.94
N TYR A 55 9.01 14.77 -1.53
CA TYR A 55 8.99 15.48 -0.26
C TYR A 55 7.74 16.37 -0.17
N THR A 56 7.00 16.22 0.92
CA THR A 56 5.85 17.07 1.23
C THR A 56 6.06 17.77 2.57
N THR A 57 5.75 19.06 2.64
CA THR A 57 5.79 19.78 3.93
C THR A 57 4.79 19.12 4.90
N PRO A 58 5.23 18.65 6.07
CA PRO A 58 4.36 17.91 6.97
C PRO A 58 3.15 18.71 7.46
N GLN A 59 2.00 18.07 7.45
CA GLN A 59 0.73 18.60 7.93
C GLN A 59 0.67 18.48 9.45
N THR A 60 0.95 19.58 10.16
CA THR A 60 1.06 19.58 11.63
C THR A 60 -0.29 19.60 12.36
N LYS A 61 -1.38 19.91 11.66
CA LYS A 61 -2.74 19.94 12.21
C LYS A 61 -3.66 19.11 11.35
N LEU A 62 -4.56 18.37 12.00
CA LEU A 62 -5.69 17.77 11.30
C LEU A 62 -6.59 18.90 10.77
N PRO A 63 -7.03 18.86 9.51
CA PRO A 63 -7.98 19.85 9.01
C PRO A 63 -9.24 19.90 9.89
N GLN A 64 -9.70 21.11 10.24
CA GLN A 64 -10.80 21.29 11.20
C GLN A 64 -12.06 20.52 10.77
N ALA A 65 -12.42 20.58 9.49
CA ALA A 65 -13.55 19.84 8.94
C ALA A 65 -13.45 18.31 9.15
N VAL A 66 -12.23 17.75 9.15
CA VAL A 66 -12.04 16.34 9.47
C VAL A 66 -12.16 16.12 10.98
N SER A 67 -11.55 16.99 11.78
CA SER A 67 -11.58 16.93 13.25
C SER A 67 -13.01 16.94 13.81
N ASP A 68 -13.85 17.83 13.31
CA ASP A 68 -15.24 18.01 13.78
C ASP A 68 -16.14 16.80 13.45
N HIS A 69 -15.74 15.99 12.46
CA HIS A 69 -16.49 14.85 11.98
C HIS A 69 -15.84 13.50 12.27
N LEU A 70 -14.75 13.47 13.05
CA LEU A 70 -14.18 12.21 13.52
C LEU A 70 -15.26 11.44 14.29
N SER A 71 -15.61 10.25 13.84
CA SER A 71 -16.51 9.34 14.57
C SER A 71 -15.79 8.76 15.80
N SER A 72 -16.55 8.23 16.76
CA SER A 72 -15.96 7.61 17.96
C SER A 72 -15.09 6.40 17.60
N TYR A 73 -14.24 5.99 18.53
CA TYR A 73 -13.40 4.80 18.38
C TYR A 73 -14.23 3.55 18.01
N GLN A 74 -15.25 3.26 18.81
CA GLN A 74 -16.01 2.01 18.67
C GLN A 74 -16.77 1.88 17.35
N SER A 75 -17.26 2.99 16.79
CA SER A 75 -18.06 2.96 15.55
C SER A 75 -17.22 2.81 14.29
N ARG A 76 -15.90 2.96 14.39
CA ARG A 76 -14.97 2.89 13.25
C ARG A 76 -14.24 1.58 13.11
N LEU A 77 -14.29 0.72 14.13
CA LEU A 77 -13.69 -0.60 14.07
C LEU A 77 -14.37 -1.45 12.99
N LYS A 78 -13.56 -2.08 12.13
CA LYS A 78 -14.05 -2.99 11.09
C LYS A 78 -13.27 -4.29 11.13
N THR A 79 -13.91 -5.39 10.78
CA THR A 79 -13.21 -6.66 10.55
C THR A 79 -12.89 -6.80 9.07
N VAL A 80 -11.63 -7.09 8.75
CA VAL A 80 -11.13 -7.31 7.40
C VAL A 80 -10.34 -8.62 7.32
N SER A 81 -10.30 -9.20 6.12
CA SER A 81 -9.63 -10.48 5.88
C SER A 81 -8.12 -10.35 5.62
N SER A 82 -7.64 -9.16 5.25
CA SER A 82 -6.24 -8.94 4.89
C SER A 82 -5.80 -7.49 5.09
N LEU A 83 -4.49 -7.30 5.24
CA LEU A 83 -3.85 -5.99 5.19
C LEU A 83 -3.86 -5.42 3.75
N PRO A 84 -3.83 -4.09 3.57
CA PRO A 84 -3.75 -3.45 2.26
C PRO A 84 -2.41 -3.72 1.55
N LEU A 85 -1.35 -3.98 2.31
CA LEU A 85 -0.04 -4.41 1.81
C LEU A 85 0.43 -5.61 2.65
N THR A 86 1.07 -6.57 2.00
CA THR A 86 1.70 -7.74 2.65
C THR A 86 3.22 -7.69 2.62
N GLN A 87 3.78 -6.80 1.82
CA GLN A 87 5.23 -6.59 1.68
C GLN A 87 5.55 -5.09 1.60
N ALA A 88 6.72 -4.73 2.12
CA ALA A 88 7.31 -3.40 2.06
C ALA A 88 8.85 -3.55 2.11
N ASN A 89 9.59 -2.45 1.99
CA ASN A 89 11.04 -2.47 2.06
C ASN A 89 11.55 -2.11 3.46
N ASP A 90 12.64 -2.71 3.92
CA ASP A 90 13.35 -2.19 5.09
C ASP A 90 14.11 -0.89 4.78
N ALA A 91 14.79 -0.33 5.78
CA ALA A 91 15.57 0.90 5.64
C ALA A 91 16.73 0.81 4.63
N ALA A 92 17.14 -0.41 4.23
CA ALA A 92 18.15 -0.64 3.20
C ALA A 92 17.55 -0.87 1.80
N GLY A 93 16.23 -0.75 1.65
CA GLY A 93 15.52 -0.96 0.40
C GLY A 93 15.27 -2.44 0.08
N LYS A 94 15.50 -3.37 1.02
CA LYS A 94 15.29 -4.80 0.78
C LYS A 94 13.83 -5.16 1.04
N PRO A 95 13.17 -5.92 0.16
CA PRO A 95 11.81 -6.41 0.39
C PRO A 95 11.71 -7.30 1.64
N ARG A 96 10.65 -7.08 2.42
CA ARG A 96 10.30 -7.80 3.64
C ARG A 96 8.79 -8.03 3.69
N SER A 97 8.40 -9.20 4.20
CA SER A 97 7.01 -9.43 4.59
C SER A 97 6.65 -8.58 5.79
N ILE A 98 5.42 -8.08 5.82
CA ILE A 98 4.86 -7.39 6.97
C ILE A 98 4.38 -8.46 7.96
N GLU A 99 5.14 -8.65 9.04
CA GLU A 99 4.93 -9.71 10.02
C GLU A 99 4.75 -9.13 11.43
N GLY A 100 3.57 -9.29 12.01
CA GLY A 100 3.25 -8.88 13.37
C GLY A 100 1.76 -9.01 13.67
N ASP A 101 1.39 -9.00 14.95
CA ASP A 101 -0.02 -8.99 15.36
C ASP A 101 -0.61 -7.57 15.33
N ASN A 102 0.24 -6.56 15.32
CA ASN A 102 -0.14 -5.15 15.26
C ASN A 102 0.61 -4.49 14.09
N VAL A 103 -0.11 -3.77 13.23
CA VAL A 103 0.46 -3.05 12.08
C VAL A 103 -0.10 -1.64 12.02
N LEU A 104 0.75 -0.65 11.77
CA LEU A 104 0.37 0.75 11.56
C LEU A 104 0.85 1.20 10.19
N PHE A 105 -0.06 1.53 9.29
CA PHE A 105 0.24 2.23 8.06
C PHE A 105 0.10 3.73 8.28
N ILE A 106 1.16 4.49 8.03
CA ILE A 106 1.18 5.92 8.27
C ILE A 106 2.09 6.61 7.26
N ASN A 107 1.74 7.82 6.85
CA ASN A 107 2.60 8.64 6.00
C ASN A 107 3.35 9.67 6.88
N PRO A 108 4.69 9.79 6.75
CA PRO A 108 5.50 10.75 7.51
C PRO A 108 5.07 12.22 7.35
N SER A 109 4.48 12.59 6.21
CA SER A 109 3.94 13.93 5.97
C SER A 109 2.65 14.22 6.75
N LEU A 110 1.99 13.22 7.34
CA LEU A 110 0.83 13.40 8.22
C LEU A 110 1.28 13.69 9.65
N GLY A 111 1.92 14.85 9.85
CA GLY A 111 2.51 15.25 11.13
C GLY A 111 1.55 15.20 12.32
N TYR A 112 0.27 15.52 12.14
CA TYR A 112 -0.74 15.38 13.19
C TYR A 112 -0.92 13.93 13.67
N ALA A 113 -0.84 12.95 12.75
CA ALA A 113 -0.98 11.54 13.07
C ALA A 113 0.30 11.03 13.74
N VAL A 114 1.46 11.38 13.19
CA VAL A 114 2.77 11.08 13.81
C VAL A 114 2.79 11.57 15.25
N LYS A 115 2.38 12.83 15.47
CA LYS A 115 2.29 13.42 16.82
C LYS A 115 1.38 12.61 17.74
N GLN A 116 0.17 12.26 17.32
CA GLN A 116 -0.75 11.47 18.15
C GLN A 116 -0.14 10.12 18.55
N PHE A 117 0.47 9.39 17.60
CA PHE A 117 1.13 8.12 17.91
C PHE A 117 2.33 8.30 18.82
N THR A 118 3.16 9.34 18.63
CA THR A 118 4.30 9.60 19.54
C THR A 118 3.88 9.83 20.98
N GLN A 119 2.70 10.42 21.23
CA GLN A 119 2.18 10.67 22.59
C GLN A 119 1.79 9.37 23.31
N VAL A 120 1.25 8.40 22.58
CA VAL A 120 0.81 7.11 23.15
C VAL A 120 1.88 6.04 23.08
N TRP A 121 2.92 6.23 22.25
CA TRP A 121 3.97 5.25 21.97
C TRP A 121 4.63 4.65 23.23
N PRO A 122 5.00 5.44 24.26
CA PRO A 122 5.62 4.89 25.47
C PRO A 122 4.68 4.01 26.31
N GLN A 123 3.37 4.09 26.04
CA GLN A 123 2.32 3.41 26.79
C GLN A 123 1.90 2.08 26.11
N LEU A 124 2.39 1.81 24.89
CA LEU A 124 2.06 0.59 24.17
C LEU A 124 2.88 -0.59 24.70
N THR A 125 2.20 -1.64 25.17
CA THR A 125 2.86 -2.88 25.61
C THR A 125 3.46 -3.66 24.44
N LYS A 126 2.80 -3.61 23.27
CA LYS A 126 3.30 -4.21 22.02
C LYS A 126 3.30 -3.14 20.94
N LYS A 127 4.48 -2.74 20.49
CA LYS A 127 4.62 -1.78 19.40
C LYS A 127 4.20 -2.42 18.07
N PRO A 128 3.37 -1.76 17.26
CA PRO A 128 3.03 -2.25 15.93
C PRO A 128 4.27 -2.25 15.02
N VAL A 129 4.25 -3.11 14.00
CA VAL A 129 5.08 -2.90 12.82
C VAL A 129 4.63 -1.61 12.16
N VAL A 130 5.54 -0.67 11.96
CA VAL A 130 5.25 0.61 11.32
C VAL A 130 5.61 0.51 9.85
N VAL A 131 4.63 0.74 8.99
CA VAL A 131 4.82 0.83 7.55
C VAL A 131 4.63 2.29 7.14
N TRP A 132 5.74 2.96 6.87
CA TRP A 132 5.76 4.31 6.33
C TRP A 132 5.37 4.27 4.84
N THR A 133 4.22 4.83 4.49
CA THR A 133 3.67 4.77 3.12
C THR A 133 3.93 6.05 2.34
N ASN A 134 3.83 5.93 1.00
CA ASN A 134 4.12 6.99 0.04
C ASN A 134 5.46 7.71 0.31
N THR A 135 6.51 6.95 0.65
CA THR A 135 7.80 7.53 1.02
C THR A 135 8.96 6.55 0.80
N THR A 136 10.19 7.07 0.91
CA THR A 136 11.43 6.28 1.04
C THR A 136 12.04 6.54 2.43
N PRO A 137 13.01 5.73 2.89
CA PRO A 137 13.69 6.01 4.16
C PRO A 137 14.30 7.42 4.23
N GLU A 138 14.84 7.92 3.13
CA GLU A 138 15.47 9.25 3.04
C GLU A 138 14.44 10.37 3.12
N LEU A 139 13.31 10.22 2.41
CA LEU A 139 12.22 11.19 2.43
C LEU A 139 11.54 11.24 3.80
N ALA A 140 11.26 10.09 4.40
CA ALA A 140 10.66 10.02 5.72
C ALA A 140 11.53 10.74 6.76
N LYS A 141 12.85 10.51 6.76
CA LYS A 141 13.78 11.23 7.65
C LYS A 141 13.75 12.74 7.44
N LYS A 142 13.65 13.20 6.19
CA LYS A 142 13.55 14.64 5.86
C LYS A 142 12.25 15.24 6.41
N GLU A 143 11.15 14.52 6.31
CA GLU A 143 9.83 14.96 6.81
C GLU A 143 9.77 14.92 8.34
N TRP A 144 10.34 13.91 8.98
CA TRP A 144 10.49 13.86 10.44
C TRP A 144 11.36 15.01 10.97
N ALA A 145 12.47 15.32 10.29
CA ALA A 145 13.31 16.45 10.65
C ALA A 145 12.55 17.78 10.54
N ALA A 146 11.71 17.95 9.51
CA ALA A 146 10.84 19.12 9.38
C ALA A 146 9.77 19.22 10.48
N LEU A 147 9.41 18.09 11.11
CA LEU A 147 8.55 18.04 12.31
C LEU A 147 9.32 18.24 13.63
N GLY A 148 10.65 18.38 13.58
CA GLY A 148 11.50 18.56 14.76
C GLY A 148 12.00 17.27 15.40
N TYR A 149 11.82 16.11 14.75
CA TYR A 149 12.37 14.85 15.23
C TYR A 149 13.82 14.66 14.77
N HIS A 150 14.70 14.25 15.69
CA HIS A 150 16.11 13.96 15.39
C HIS A 150 16.36 12.52 14.92
N GLY A 151 15.33 11.68 14.91
CA GLY A 151 15.37 10.28 14.52
C GLY A 151 13.97 9.78 14.21
N ASP A 152 13.80 8.46 14.19
CA ASP A 152 12.48 7.84 14.04
C ASP A 152 11.55 8.28 15.17
N PRO A 153 10.39 8.92 14.87
CA PRO A 153 9.43 9.34 15.88
C PRO A 153 8.76 8.17 16.60
N LEU A 154 8.80 6.96 16.06
CA LEU A 154 8.16 5.75 16.58
C LEU A 154 9.21 4.62 16.81
N PRO A 155 10.20 4.83 17.70
CA PRO A 155 11.35 3.94 17.85
C PRO A 155 10.98 2.57 18.42
N ASP A 156 11.88 1.60 18.31
CA ASP A 156 11.75 0.20 18.77
C ASP A 156 10.61 -0.59 18.09
N ALA A 157 10.07 -0.08 16.99
CA ALA A 157 9.26 -0.87 16.06
C ALA A 157 10.10 -1.44 14.93
N VAL A 158 9.59 -2.50 14.31
CA VAL A 158 10.01 -2.87 12.96
C VAL A 158 9.48 -1.79 12.02
N ASN A 159 10.38 -1.06 11.38
CA ASN A 159 10.06 -0.02 10.42
C ASN A 159 10.24 -0.51 9.00
N LEU A 160 9.19 -0.39 8.20
CA LEU A 160 9.17 -0.69 6.78
C LEU A 160 8.69 0.54 6.00
N TYR A 161 9.03 0.58 4.71
CA TYR A 161 8.80 1.71 3.83
C TYR A 161 8.18 1.21 2.53
N SER A 162 7.16 1.91 2.06
CA SER A 162 6.49 1.62 0.80
C SER A 162 6.26 2.91 0.03
N THR A 163 6.49 2.87 -1.27
CA THR A 163 6.12 3.96 -2.19
C THR A 163 4.65 3.91 -2.59
N ALA A 164 3.91 2.88 -2.16
CA ALA A 164 2.49 2.76 -2.44
C ALA A 164 1.69 3.87 -1.74
N SER A 165 0.77 4.48 -2.50
CA SER A 165 -0.22 5.41 -1.96
C SER A 165 -1.50 4.64 -1.61
N ILE A 166 -1.68 4.35 -0.32
CA ILE A 166 -2.89 3.74 0.24
C ILE A 166 -3.54 4.70 1.24
N PRO A 167 -4.83 4.55 1.56
CA PRO A 167 -5.48 5.34 2.60
C PRO A 167 -4.75 5.19 3.94
N VAL A 168 -4.35 6.31 4.55
CA VAL A 168 -3.61 6.37 5.82
C VAL A 168 -3.98 7.63 6.62
N PRO A 169 -3.75 7.66 7.94
CA PRO A 169 -3.24 6.57 8.78
C PRO A 169 -4.28 5.47 8.96
N ASP A 170 -3.82 4.25 9.16
CA ASP A 170 -4.68 3.10 9.39
C ASP A 170 -3.96 2.05 10.24
N ALA A 171 -4.65 1.54 11.25
CA ALA A 171 -4.09 0.64 12.24
C ALA A 171 -4.81 -0.70 12.21
N TYR A 172 -4.06 -1.77 12.39
CA TYR A 172 -4.53 -3.14 12.29
C TYR A 172 -4.09 -3.93 13.51
N HIS A 173 -5.01 -4.69 14.09
CA HIS A 173 -4.78 -5.66 15.14
C HIS A 173 -5.27 -7.03 14.68
N ARG A 174 -4.45 -8.06 14.85
CA ARG A 174 -4.77 -9.42 14.44
C ARG A 174 -5.49 -10.15 15.56
N ASP A 175 -6.71 -10.61 15.27
CA ASP A 175 -7.46 -11.50 16.14
C ASP A 175 -7.67 -12.86 15.44
N GLY A 176 -6.81 -13.82 15.80
CA GLY A 176 -6.74 -15.13 15.16
C GLY A 176 -6.44 -15.05 13.66
N LYS A 177 -7.43 -15.36 12.81
CA LYS A 177 -7.30 -15.35 11.35
C LYS A 177 -7.79 -14.05 10.71
N ALA A 178 -8.42 -13.16 11.47
CA ALA A 178 -8.97 -11.91 10.97
C ALA A 178 -8.14 -10.72 11.47
N TRP A 179 -8.34 -9.59 10.80
CA TRP A 179 -7.79 -8.30 11.22
C TRP A 179 -8.93 -7.41 11.68
N THR A 180 -8.72 -6.69 12.77
CA THR A 180 -9.51 -5.53 13.13
C THR A 180 -8.78 -4.30 12.61
N GLU A 181 -9.44 -3.53 11.74
CA GLU A 181 -9.00 -2.25 11.19
C GLU A 181 -9.54 -1.11 12.06
N MET A 182 -8.70 -0.12 12.33
CA MET A 182 -9.05 1.16 12.93
C MET A 182 -8.54 2.30 12.02
N PRO A 183 -9.40 2.84 11.15
CA PRO A 183 -9.00 3.84 10.18
C PRO A 183 -8.87 5.23 10.80
N GLY A 184 -7.87 5.96 10.33
CA GLY A 184 -7.60 7.34 10.69
C GLY A 184 -6.98 7.51 12.08
N ILE A 185 -7.12 8.71 12.62
CA ILE A 185 -6.69 9.04 13.98
C ILE A 185 -7.86 9.03 14.97
N LEU A 186 -7.58 9.01 16.26
CA LEU A 186 -8.60 9.14 17.29
C LEU A 186 -8.91 10.60 17.60
N ARG A 187 -10.09 10.85 18.17
CA ARG A 187 -10.37 12.12 18.83
C ARG A 187 -9.38 12.29 19.98
N ASP A 188 -9.03 13.54 20.31
CA ASP A 188 -8.08 13.82 21.41
C ASP A 188 -8.52 13.16 22.73
N SER A 189 -9.83 13.14 23.00
CA SER A 189 -10.44 12.51 24.19
C SER A 189 -10.43 10.98 24.20
N GLU A 190 -10.07 10.33 23.09
CA GLU A 190 -10.06 8.86 22.94
C GLU A 190 -8.66 8.33 22.63
N THR A 191 -7.61 9.15 22.69
CA THR A 191 -6.24 8.76 22.36
C THR A 191 -5.73 7.58 23.20
N ASP A 192 -6.23 7.42 24.43
CA ASP A 192 -5.97 6.28 25.31
C ASP A 192 -6.39 4.93 24.69
N LYS A 193 -7.38 4.92 23.80
CA LYS A 193 -7.89 3.69 23.16
C LYS A 193 -6.86 3.03 22.25
N TRP A 194 -5.82 3.73 21.80
CA TRP A 194 -4.71 3.10 21.09
C TRP A 194 -4.03 2.00 21.92
N GLN A 195 -3.94 2.17 23.24
CA GLN A 195 -3.39 1.14 24.13
C GLN A 195 -4.28 -0.09 24.20
N HIS A 196 -5.60 0.08 24.02
CA HIS A 196 -6.54 -1.03 24.00
C HIS A 196 -6.57 -1.75 22.66
N PHE A 197 -6.38 -1.01 21.58
CA PHE A 197 -6.34 -1.55 20.23
C PHE A 197 -5.10 -2.42 20.00
N PHE A 198 -3.92 -1.99 20.47
CA PHE A 198 -2.64 -2.69 20.25
C PHE A 198 -2.23 -3.67 21.37
N LYS A 199 -3.19 -4.30 22.06
CA LYS A 199 -2.89 -5.24 23.18
C LYS A 199 -2.21 -6.54 22.73
#